data_AF-A0A1I2BHZ5-F1
#
_entry.id   AF-A0A1I2BHZ5-F1
#
_cell.length_a   1.000
_cell.length_b   1.000
_cell.length_c   1.000
_cell.angle_alpha   90.00
_cell.angle_beta   90.00
_cell.angle_gamma   90.00
#
_symmetry.space_group_name_H-M   'P 1'
#
loop_
_entity.id
_entity.type
_entity.pdbx_description
1 polymer ?
#
loop_
_entity_poly.entity_id
_entity_poly.type
_entity_poly.pdbx_seq_one_letter_code
_entity_poly.pdbx_strand_id
1 'polypeptide(L)' 'MKKLLTKHFQYTGIDDYDMSLDDQINSFLEKENVSPDQIIKLEYAAHSSQGINTYSALLMYVTE' A
#
# COMPACT_ATOMS: atom_id res chain seq x y z
N MET A 1 6.74 22.94 0.22
CA MET A 1 6.12 22.90 -1.14
C MET A 1 5.45 21.55 -1.18
N LYS A 2 4.12 21.48 -1.33
CA LYS A 2 3.42 20.19 -1.25
C LYS A 2 3.99 19.21 -2.28
N LYS A 3 4.67 18.16 -1.81
CA LYS A 3 5.28 17.14 -2.66
C LYS A 3 4.32 15.96 -2.76
N LEU A 4 3.94 15.60 -3.98
CA LEU A 4 3.20 14.38 -4.24
C LEU A 4 4.16 13.18 -4.14
N LEU A 5 3.80 12.20 -3.31
CA LEU A 5 4.55 10.96 -3.12
C LEU A 5 3.65 9.76 -3.38
N THR A 6 4.29 8.64 -3.76
CA THR A 6 3.61 7.40 -4.11
C THR A 6 4.31 6.21 -3.47
N LYS A 7 3.55 5.26 -2.91
CA LYS A 7 4.06 4.02 -2.32
C LYS A 7 3.30 2.81 -2.86
N HIS A 8 4.04 1.83 -3.39
CA HIS A 8 3.50 0.56 -3.85
C HIS A 8 3.71 -0.53 -2.80
N PHE A 9 2.68 -1.34 -2.57
CA PHE A 9 2.63 -2.49 -1.66
C PHE A 9 2.26 -3.73 -2.45
N GLN A 10 2.75 -4.90 -2.04
CA GLN A 10 2.51 -6.17 -2.71
C GLN A 10 2.37 -7.30 -1.69
N TYR A 11 1.45 -8.21 -1.96
CA TYR A 11 1.16 -9.40 -1.17
C TYR A 11 0.86 -10.55 -2.14
N THR A 12 1.48 -11.73 -1.96
CA THR A 12 1.34 -12.84 -2.94
C THR A 12 0.41 -13.95 -2.49
N GLY A 13 -0.07 -13.92 -1.24
CA GLY A 13 -0.99 -14.93 -0.71
C GLY A 13 -0.43 -16.36 -0.71
N ILE A 14 0.87 -16.53 -0.92
CA ILE A 14 1.56 -17.83 -0.88
C ILE A 14 2.23 -18.04 0.48
N ASP A 15 2.68 -16.96 1.13
CA ASP A 15 3.43 -17.02 2.37
C ASP A 15 2.49 -16.74 3.57
N ASP A 16 2.35 -17.72 4.46
CA ASP A 16 1.57 -17.59 5.70
C ASP A 16 2.17 -16.57 6.69
N TYR A 17 3.40 -16.09 6.43
CA TYR A 17 4.07 -15.03 7.19
C TYR A 17 3.94 -13.64 6.57
N ASP A 18 3.33 -13.51 5.39
CA ASP A 18 3.16 -12.20 4.75
C ASP A 18 2.13 -11.34 5.51
N MET A 19 2.52 -10.13 5.90
CA MET A 19 1.60 -9.13 6.43
C MET A 19 0.56 -8.74 5.38
N SER A 20 -0.70 -8.58 5.81
CA SER A 20 -1.77 -8.11 4.93
C SER A 20 -1.45 -6.73 4.34
N LEU A 21 -2.00 -6.40 3.17
CA LEU A 21 -1.80 -5.09 2.56
C LEU A 21 -2.24 -3.95 3.51
N ASP A 22 -3.31 -4.17 4.27
CA ASP A 22 -3.81 -3.19 5.23
C ASP A 22 -2.80 -2.96 6.36
N ASP A 23 -2.20 -4.01 6.90
CA ASP A 23 -1.16 -3.89 7.93
C ASP A 23 0.10 -3.21 7.39
N GLN A 24 0.50 -3.52 6.16
CA GLN A 24 1.63 -2.86 5.49
C GLN A 24 1.37 -1.36 5.29
N ILE A 25 0.17 -0.99 4.86
CA ILE A 25 -0.23 0.41 4.64
C ILE A 25 -0.28 1.16 5.98
N ASN A 26 -0.94 0.59 6.99
CA ASN A 26 -1.05 1.22 8.31
C ASN A 26 0.33 1.44 8.95
N SER A 27 1.20 0.44 8.89
CA SER A 27 2.58 0.53 9.38
C SER A 27 3.38 1.62 8.65
N PHE A 28 3.13 1.79 7.35
CA PHE A 28 3.76 2.84 6.56
C PHE A 28 3.24 4.24 6.95
N LEU A 29 1.93 4.41 7.09
CA LEU A 29 1.33 5.69 7.48
C LEU A 29 1.82 6.14 8.86
N GLU A 30 1.90 5.21 9.82
CA GLU A 30 2.43 5.48 11.16
C GLU A 30 3.91 5.88 11.11
N LYS A 31 4.75 5.10 10.40
CA LYS A 31 6.18 5.36 10.29
C LYS A 31 6.49 6.72 9.64
N GLU A 32 5.76 7.08 8.60
CA GLU A 32 5.99 8.31 7.84
C GLU A 32 5.19 9.50 8.39
N ASN A 33 4.46 9.33 9.50
CA ASN A 33 3.56 10.33 10.09
C ASN A 33 2.59 10.94 9.06
N VAL A 34 2.05 10.10 8.19
CA VAL A 34 1.08 10.52 7.16
C VAL A 34 -0.32 10.46 7.76
N SER A 35 -0.97 11.61 7.86
CA SER A 35 -2.33 11.71 8.36
C SER A 35 -3.37 11.37 7.27
N PRO A 36 -4.57 10.90 7.63
CA PRO A 36 -5.58 10.50 6.65
C PRO A 36 -5.98 11.62 5.66
N ASP A 37 -5.93 12.88 6.09
CA ASP A 37 -6.22 14.05 5.24
C ASP A 37 -5.14 14.35 4.20
N GLN A 38 -3.95 13.76 4.33
CA GLN A 38 -2.87 13.83 3.35
C GLN A 38 -2.98 12.76 2.26
N ILE A 39 -3.84 11.76 2.44
CA ILE A 39 -4.05 10.69 1.47
C ILE A 39 -4.94 11.20 0.33
N ILE A 40 -4.41 11.17 -0.89
CA ILE A 40 -5.14 11.59 -2.09
C ILE A 40 -5.93 10.42 -2.67
N LYS A 41 -5.28 9.25 -2.78
CA LYS A 41 -5.87 8.07 -3.41
C LYS A 41 -5.18 6.79 -2.95
N LEU A 42 -5.95 5.73 -2.89
CA LEU A 42 -5.46 4.36 -2.73
C LEU A 42 -6.09 3.51 -3.83
N GLU A 43 -5.27 2.90 -4.68
CA GLU A 43 -5.71 1.99 -5.74
C GLU A 43 -5.31 0.56 -5.40
N TYR A 44 -6.25 -0.37 -5.52
CA TYR A 44 -6.00 -1.79 -5.33
C TYR A 44 -6.12 -2.53 -6.65
N ALA A 45 -5.24 -3.52 -6.83
CA ALA A 45 -5.31 -4.45 -7.94
C ALA A 45 -5.05 -5.88 -7.44
N ALA A 46 -5.78 -6.84 -8.00
CA ALA A 46 -5.57 -8.26 -7.75
C ALA A 46 -5.36 -8.96 -9.10
N HIS A 47 -4.37 -9.83 -9.15
CA HIS A 47 -4.04 -10.64 -10.31
C HIS A 47 -3.70 -12.05 -9.86
N SER A 48 -4.30 -13.04 -10.52
CA SER A 48 -3.98 -14.45 -10.31
C SER A 48 -3.32 -15.01 -11.55
N SER A 49 -2.13 -15.60 -11.40
CA SER A 49 -1.41 -16.26 -12.49
C SER A 49 -0.75 -17.53 -11.97
N GLN A 50 -0.92 -18.64 -12.70
CA GLN A 50 -0.30 -19.94 -12.38
C GLN A 50 -0.52 -20.42 -10.93
N GLY A 51 -1.68 -20.10 -10.34
CA GLY A 51 -2.03 -20.51 -8.97
C GLY A 51 -1.50 -19.57 -7.87
N ILE A 52 -0.84 -18.47 -8.23
CA ILE A 52 -0.35 -17.44 -7.31
C ILE A 52 -1.29 -16.24 -7.36
N ASN A 53 -1.78 -15.80 -6.19
CA ASN A 53 -2.67 -14.66 -6.07
C ASN A 53 -1.89 -13.41 -5.64
N THR A 54 -1.51 -12.57 -6.59
CA THR A 54 -0.84 -11.30 -6.28
C THR A 54 -1.86 -10.19 -6.05
N TYR A 55 -1.75 -9.53 -4.91
CA TYR A 55 -2.48 -8.33 -4.55
C TYR A 55 -1.50 -7.17 -4.45
N SER A 56 -1.90 -6.02 -4.97
CA SER A 56 -1.10 -4.81 -5.01
C SER A 56 -1.93 -3.62 -4.57
N ALA A 57 -1.29 -2.69 -3.87
CA ALA A 57 -1.89 -1.40 -3.53
C ALA A 57 -0.94 -0.24 -3.88
N LEU A 58 -1.46 0.80 -4.51
CA LEU A 58 -0.75 2.04 -4.79
C LEU A 58 -1.37 3.19 -4.00
N LEU A 59 -0.61 3.72 -3.04
CA LEU A 59 -0.97 4.87 -2.22
C LEU A 59 -0.37 6.15 -2.81
N MET A 60 -1.17 7.19 -2.98
CA MET A 60 -0.76 8.54 -3.36
C MET A 60 -1.10 9.52 -2.24
N TYR A 61 -0.13 10.35 -1.84
CA TYR A 61 -0.28 11.26 -0.70
C TYR A 61 0.59 12.52 -0.86
N VAL A 62 0.29 13.55 -0.08
CA VAL A 62 1.07 14.80 -0.05
C VAL A 62 1.87 14.94 1.24
N THR A 63 3.10 15.43 1.13
CA THR A 63 3.91 15.88 2.27
C THR A 63 4.22 17.37 2.13
N GLU A 64 4.28 18.11 3.24
CA GLU A 64 4.52 19.56 3.24
C GLU A 64 5.95 19.98 2.87
#